data_AF-A0A948JJW5-F1
#
_entry.id   AF-A0A948JJW5-F1
#
_cell.length_a   1.000
_cell.length_b   1.000
_cell.length_c   1.000
_cell.angle_alpha   90.00
_cell.angle_beta   90.00
_cell.angle_gamma   90.00
#
_symmetry.space_group_name_H-M   'P 1'
#
loop_
_entity.id
_entity.type
_entity.pdbx_description
1 polymer ?
#
loop_
_entity_poly.entity_id
_entity_poly.type
_entity_poly.pdbx_seq_one_letter_code
_entity_poly.pdbx_strand_id
1 'polypeptide(L)'
;MTIEIKDKFDTDAAEHLVIIGYPENKKYLPDLVFWSCFPNDPVCWITYPYINSLKDEILAEAMAVFMKFNLGIGQEDMVETACAFFIFEERCDLIPMIISLADCQKVREWFASQAQ
;
A
#
# COMPACT_ATOMS: atom_id res chain seq x y z
N MET A 1 14.93 -3.26 17.30
CA MET A 1 15.58 -2.63 16.13
C MET A 1 14.45 -2.31 15.16
N THR A 2 14.30 -1.06 14.74
CA THR A 2 13.32 -0.70 13.70
C THR A 2 14.01 -0.90 12.36
N ILE A 3 13.45 -1.77 11.53
CA ILE A 3 13.90 -1.99 10.15
C ILE A 3 13.08 -1.06 9.26
N GLU A 4 13.73 -0.35 8.36
CA GLU A 4 13.16 0.66 7.46
C GLU A 4 13.93 0.59 6.14
N ILE A 5 13.23 0.69 5.01
CA ILE A 5 13.83 0.75 3.68
C ILE A 5 14.29 2.20 3.44
N LYS A 6 15.60 2.43 3.34
CA LYS A 6 16.15 3.80 3.31
C LYS A 6 16.15 4.43 1.93
N ASP A 7 16.28 3.62 0.90
CA ASP A 7 16.32 4.06 -0.48
C ASP A 7 15.93 2.94 -1.45
N LYS A 8 15.81 3.30 -2.73
CA LYS A 8 15.39 2.40 -3.81
C LYS A 8 16.28 1.19 -4.07
N PHE A 9 17.49 1.15 -3.53
CA PHE A 9 18.43 0.03 -3.64
C PHE A 9 18.54 -0.79 -2.35
N ASP A 10 17.84 -0.40 -1.27
CA ASP A 10 17.85 -1.07 0.04
C ASP A 10 17.03 -2.37 0.03
N THR A 11 17.47 -3.28 -0.83
CA THR A 11 16.88 -4.59 -1.08
C THR A 11 17.00 -5.50 0.14
N ASP A 12 18.08 -5.41 0.92
CA ASP A 12 18.27 -6.18 2.15
C ASP A 12 17.19 -5.86 3.20
N ALA A 13 16.86 -4.58 3.41
CA ALA A 13 15.79 -4.18 4.32
C ALA A 13 14.42 -4.66 3.81
N ALA A 14 14.16 -4.52 2.51
CA ALA A 14 12.92 -4.98 1.89
C ALA A 14 12.73 -6.50 2.04
N GLU A 15 13.77 -7.29 1.74
CA GLU A 15 13.76 -8.75 1.91
C GLU A 15 13.51 -9.14 3.36
N HIS A 16 14.19 -8.48 4.30
CA HIS A 16 13.98 -8.75 5.72
C HIS A 16 12.52 -8.53 6.13
N LEU A 17 11.92 -7.41 5.74
CA LEU A 17 10.53 -7.09 6.07
C LEU A 17 9.54 -8.09 5.43
N VAL A 18 9.81 -8.52 4.20
CA VAL A 18 9.01 -9.55 3.51
C VAL A 18 9.13 -10.91 4.19
N ILE A 19 10.34 -11.33 4.59
CA ILE A 19 10.60 -12.61 5.28
C ILE A 19 9.92 -12.65 6.65
N ILE A 20 9.90 -11.53 7.38
CA ILE A 20 9.14 -11.43 8.64
C ILE A 20 7.67 -11.77 8.40
N GLY A 21 7.08 -11.25 7.32
CA GLY A 21 5.72 -11.57 6.90
C GLY A 21 4.63 -11.06 7.86
N TYR A 22 3.37 -11.25 7.47
CA TYR A 22 2.21 -10.95 8.31
C TYR A 22 1.96 -12.09 9.31
N PRO A 23 1.56 -11.81 10.57
CA PRO A 23 1.20 -10.49 11.14
C PRO A 23 2.35 -9.63 11.64
N GLU A 24 3.57 -10.16 11.75
CA GLU A 24 4.68 -9.52 12.43
C GLU A 24 5.16 -8.23 11.72
N ASN A 25 4.98 -8.13 10.40
CA ASN A 25 5.32 -6.96 9.61
C ASN A 25 4.15 -5.98 9.37
N LYS A 26 2.99 -6.16 10.01
CA LYS A 26 1.76 -5.37 9.77
C LYS A 26 2.00 -3.86 9.72
N LYS A 27 2.81 -3.33 10.65
CA LYS A 27 3.10 -1.89 10.75
C LYS A 27 3.91 -1.33 9.58
N TYR A 28 4.55 -2.20 8.80
CA TYR A 28 5.38 -1.84 7.64
C TYR A 28 4.62 -1.98 6.32
N LEU A 29 3.42 -2.57 6.31
CA LEU A 29 2.67 -2.79 5.07
C LEU A 29 2.41 -1.50 4.27
N PRO A 30 2.11 -0.33 4.86
CA PRO A 30 1.95 0.90 4.07
C PRO A 30 3.24 1.34 3.37
N ASP A 31 4.40 1.13 4.00
CA ASP A 31 5.71 1.43 3.42
C ASP A 31 6.05 0.43 2.31
N LEU A 32 5.73 -0.85 2.50
CA LEU A 32 5.88 -1.87 1.46
C LEU A 32 4.93 -1.61 0.26
N VAL A 33 3.72 -1.09 0.49
CA VAL A 33 2.82 -0.62 -0.58
C VAL A 33 3.49 0.50 -1.36
N PHE A 34 4.04 1.52 -0.68
CA PHE A 34 4.76 2.63 -1.32
C PHE A 34 5.87 2.11 -2.24
N TRP A 35 6.77 1.28 -1.74
CA TRP A 35 7.92 0.79 -2.52
C TRP A 35 7.52 -0.12 -3.69
N SER A 36 6.31 -0.70 -3.64
CA SER A 36 5.78 -1.53 -4.72
C SER A 36 5.22 -0.73 -5.91
N CYS A 37 5.15 0.60 -5.80
CA CYS A 37 4.63 1.49 -6.84
C CYS A 37 5.71 1.97 -7.84
N PHE A 38 6.97 1.54 -7.70
CA PHE A 38 8.10 2.05 -8.49
C PHE A 38 8.82 0.93 -9.28
N PRO A 39 8.31 0.48 -10.43
CA PRO A 39 8.85 -0.69 -11.16
C PRO A 39 10.33 -0.59 -11.57
N ASN A 40 10.88 0.63 -11.68
CA ASN A 40 12.27 0.85 -12.04
C ASN A 40 13.23 0.74 -10.83
N ASP A 41 12.70 0.67 -9.61
CA ASP A 41 13.47 0.62 -8.38
C ASP A 41 13.66 -0.83 -7.92
N PRO A 42 14.89 -1.29 -7.64
CA PRO A 42 15.16 -2.68 -7.24
C PRO A 42 14.30 -3.19 -6.07
N VAL A 43 14.02 -2.35 -5.09
CA VAL A 43 13.14 -2.70 -3.95
C VAL A 43 11.73 -3.11 -4.39
N CYS A 44 11.20 -2.53 -5.47
CA CYS A 44 9.87 -2.86 -5.98
C CYS A 44 9.77 -4.34 -6.39
N TRP A 45 10.85 -4.93 -6.90
CA TRP A 45 10.89 -6.33 -7.32
C TRP A 45 10.79 -7.32 -6.15
N ILE A 46 11.01 -6.83 -4.93
CA ILE A 46 10.87 -7.60 -3.69
C ILE A 46 9.51 -7.33 -3.05
N THR A 47 9.11 -6.06 -2.96
CA THR A 47 7.90 -5.67 -2.24
C THR A 47 6.62 -5.96 -3.02
N TYR A 48 6.62 -5.75 -4.35
CA TYR A 48 5.40 -5.91 -5.17
C TYR A 48 4.86 -7.35 -5.14
N PRO A 49 5.68 -8.41 -5.36
CA PRO A 49 5.17 -9.77 -5.28
C PRO A 49 4.60 -10.12 -3.90
N TYR A 50 5.22 -9.61 -2.83
CA TYR A 50 4.72 -9.80 -1.48
C TYR A 50 3.36 -9.13 -1.28
N ILE A 51 3.25 -7.83 -1.58
CA ILE A 51 1.99 -7.08 -1.44
C ILE A 51 0.89 -7.71 -2.31
N ASN A 52 1.21 -8.09 -3.54
CA ASN A 52 0.22 -8.70 -4.44
C ASN A 52 -0.21 -10.11 -4.00
N SER A 53 0.58 -10.79 -3.16
CA SER A 53 0.24 -12.11 -2.61
C SER A 53 -0.57 -12.06 -1.31
N LEU A 54 -0.78 -10.87 -0.73
CA LEU A 54 -1.53 -10.72 0.51
C LEU A 54 -2.99 -11.14 0.30
N LYS A 55 -3.59 -11.66 1.37
CA LYS A 55 -5.05 -11.83 1.41
C LYS A 55 -5.72 -10.46 1.31
N ASP A 56 -6.88 -10.44 0.67
CA ASP A 56 -7.62 -9.22 0.38
C ASP A 56 -7.92 -8.38 1.63
N GLU A 57 -8.23 -9.01 2.77
CA GLU A 57 -8.51 -8.27 4.00
C GLU A 57 -7.25 -7.57 4.54
N ILE A 58 -6.09 -8.21 4.38
CA ILE A 58 -4.80 -7.66 4.81
C ILE A 58 -4.38 -6.53 3.87
N LEU A 59 -4.57 -6.70 2.56
CA LEU A 59 -4.31 -5.65 1.59
C LEU A 59 -5.23 -4.45 1.81
N ALA A 60 -6.52 -4.67 2.06
CA ALA A 60 -7.48 -3.60 2.34
C ALA A 60 -7.08 -2.80 3.59
N GLU A 61 -6.62 -3.47 4.66
CA GLU A 61 -6.07 -2.80 5.84
C GLU A 61 -4.83 -1.96 5.51
N ALA A 62 -3.89 -2.50 4.74
CA ALA A 62 -2.67 -1.80 4.34
C ALA A 62 -3.00 -0.55 3.51
N MET A 63 -3.88 -0.69 2.51
CA MET A 63 -4.34 0.40 1.66
C MET A 63 -5.09 1.46 2.45
N ALA A 64 -5.94 1.08 3.41
CA ALA A 64 -6.66 2.03 4.25
C ALA A 64 -5.71 2.95 5.04
N VAL A 65 -4.65 2.38 5.63
CA VAL A 65 -3.63 3.15 6.36
C VAL A 65 -2.80 4.02 5.41
N PHE A 66 -2.36 3.45 4.29
CA PHE A 66 -1.58 4.14 3.26
C PHE A 66 -2.33 5.36 2.70
N MET A 67 -3.59 5.17 2.30
CA MET A 67 -4.42 6.24 1.74
C MET A 67 -4.68 7.34 2.76
N LYS A 68 -5.01 6.97 4.00
CA LYS A 68 -5.26 7.95 5.07
C LYS A 68 -4.05 8.85 5.31
N PHE A 69 -2.85 8.28 5.29
CA PHE A 69 -1.61 9.05 5.44
C PHE A 69 -1.37 9.96 4.23
N ASN A 70 -1.34 9.42 3.02
CA ASN A 70 -0.96 10.16 1.81
C ASN A 70 -1.97 11.24 1.43
N LEU A 71 -3.28 10.98 1.51
CA LEU A 71 -4.31 12.04 1.37
C LEU A 71 -4.25 13.08 2.50
N GLY A 72 -3.77 12.67 3.67
CA GLY A 72 -3.54 13.56 4.82
C GLY A 72 -2.51 14.65 4.52
N ILE A 73 -1.46 14.29 3.77
CA ILE A 73 -0.34 15.16 3.42
C ILE A 73 -0.36 15.69 1.98
N GLY A 74 -1.43 15.40 1.21
CA GLY A 74 -1.63 15.92 -0.15
C GLY A 74 -0.89 15.15 -1.26
N GLN A 75 -0.50 13.89 -1.01
CA GLN A 75 0.11 12.99 -2.01
C GLN A 75 -0.97 12.13 -2.69
N GLU A 76 -1.85 12.78 -3.44
CA GLU A 76 -2.96 12.11 -4.14
C GLU A 76 -2.48 11.24 -5.31
N ASP A 77 -1.40 11.66 -5.97
CA ASP A 77 -0.70 10.93 -7.03
C ASP A 77 -0.17 9.57 -6.55
N MET A 78 0.34 9.53 -5.31
CA MET A 78 0.81 8.31 -4.67
C MET A 78 -0.33 7.33 -4.38
N VAL A 79 -1.50 7.87 -4.02
CA VAL A 79 -2.73 7.08 -3.80
C VAL A 79 -3.29 6.55 -5.10
N GLU A 80 -3.35 7.37 -6.14
CA GLU A 80 -3.76 6.97 -7.48
C GLU A 80 -2.89 5.82 -8.00
N THR A 81 -1.56 5.95 -7.87
CA THR A 81 -0.62 4.92 -8.29
C THR A 81 -0.84 3.61 -7.55
N ALA A 82 -0.95 3.63 -6.22
CA ALA A 82 -1.17 2.40 -5.45
C ALA A 82 -2.54 1.75 -5.78
N CYS A 83 -3.58 2.55 -5.97
CA CYS A 83 -4.91 2.03 -6.36
C CYS A 83 -4.89 1.42 -7.77
N ALA A 84 -4.16 2.02 -8.72
CA ALA A 84 -4.00 1.45 -10.05
C ALA A 84 -3.32 0.07 -10.01
N PHE A 85 -2.27 -0.08 -9.18
CA PHE A 85 -1.51 -1.32 -9.08
C PHE A 85 -2.25 -2.45 -8.36
N PHE A 86 -3.07 -2.12 -7.36
CA PHE A 86 -3.59 -3.13 -6.43
C PHE A 86 -5.11 -3.24 -6.36
N ILE A 87 -5.85 -2.19 -6.76
CA ILE A 87 -7.29 -2.09 -6.50
C ILE A 87 -8.11 -2.04 -7.78
N PHE A 88 -7.84 -1.10 -8.70
CA PHE A 88 -8.81 -0.77 -9.75
C PHE A 88 -9.03 -1.88 -10.79
N GLU A 89 -8.00 -2.62 -11.18
CA GLU A 89 -8.14 -3.64 -12.23
C GLU A 89 -8.57 -5.00 -11.68
N GLU A 90 -8.10 -5.39 -10.48
CA GLU A 90 -8.24 -6.77 -9.99
C GLU A 90 -9.10 -6.90 -8.73
N ARG A 91 -9.23 -5.84 -7.92
CA ARG A 91 -9.75 -5.91 -6.54
C ARG A 91 -10.65 -4.72 -6.18
N CYS A 92 -11.44 -4.25 -7.14
CA CYS A 92 -12.28 -3.06 -6.96
C CYS A 92 -13.41 -3.28 -5.94
N ASP A 93 -13.77 -4.54 -5.70
CA ASP A 93 -14.68 -4.99 -4.66
C ASP A 93 -14.16 -4.73 -3.24
N LEU A 94 -12.85 -4.46 -3.07
CA LEU A 94 -12.27 -4.06 -1.78
C LEU A 94 -12.50 -2.60 -1.41
N ILE A 95 -12.91 -1.74 -2.35
CA ILE A 95 -13.11 -0.31 -2.11
C ILE A 95 -14.02 -0.01 -0.90
N PRO A 96 -15.20 -0.65 -0.75
CA PRO A 96 -16.05 -0.44 0.42
C PRO A 96 -15.37 -0.83 1.74
N MET A 97 -14.56 -1.89 1.73
CA MET A 97 -13.80 -2.33 2.90
C MET A 97 -12.70 -1.34 3.26
N ILE A 98 -11.92 -0.88 2.27
CA ILE A 98 -10.88 0.14 2.46
C ILE A 98 -11.47 1.42 3.04
N ILE A 99 -12.59 1.89 2.49
CA ILE A 99 -13.34 3.05 3.00
C ILE A 99 -13.73 2.85 4.48
N SER A 100 -14.26 1.68 4.83
CA SER A 100 -14.68 1.36 6.19
C SER A 100 -13.50 1.32 7.15
N LEU A 101 -12.38 0.69 6.75
CA LEU A 101 -11.19 0.51 7.58
C LEU A 101 -10.43 1.82 7.80
N ALA A 102 -10.37 2.69 6.79
CA ALA A 102 -9.67 3.97 6.89
C ALA A 102 -10.34 4.92 7.89
N ASP A 103 -11.66 4.81 8.02
CA ASP A 103 -12.54 5.69 8.79
C ASP A 103 -12.15 7.17 8.58
N CYS A 104 -12.15 7.59 7.32
CA CYS A 104 -11.63 8.88 6.91
C CYS A 104 -12.50 9.50 5.81
N GLN A 105 -12.98 10.72 6.03
CA GLN A 105 -13.78 11.45 5.04
C GLN A 105 -13.03 11.68 3.73
N LYS A 106 -11.75 12.06 3.79
CA LYS A 106 -10.92 12.27 2.59
C LYS A 106 -10.82 11.02 1.72
N VAL A 107 -10.67 9.83 2.32
CA VAL A 107 -10.61 8.56 1.56
C VAL A 107 -11.94 8.30 0.85
N ARG A 108 -13.08 8.55 1.53
CA ARG A 108 -14.41 8.44 0.92
C ARG A 108 -14.60 9.39 -0.25
N GLU A 109 -14.24 10.65 -0.07
CA GLU A 109 -14.36 11.69 -1.10
C GLU A 109 -13.46 11.41 -2.30
N TRP A 110 -12.24 10.92 -2.06
CA TRP A 110 -11.31 10.56 -3.11
C TRP A 110 -11.87 9.42 -3.98
N PHE A 111 -12.35 8.33 -3.40
CA PHE A 111 -12.97 7.26 -4.20
C PHE A 111 -14.23 7.74 -4.94
N ALA A 112 -15.03 8.61 -4.33
CA ALA A 112 -16.21 9.18 -4.98
C ALA A 112 -15.86 10.08 -6.19
N SER A 113 -14.70 10.73 -6.19
CA SER A 113 -14.24 11.54 -7.33
C SER A 113 -13.71 10.69 -8.49
N GLN A 114 -13.26 9.46 -8.24
CA GLN A 114 -12.78 8.54 -9.29
C GLN A 114 -13.92 7.87 -10.08
N ALA A 115 -15.17 7.94 -9.61
CA ALA A 115 -16.32 7.29 -10.24
C ALA A 115 -17.03 8.17 -11.31
N GLN A 116 -16.48 9.36 -11.59
CA GLN A 116 -16.98 10.32 -12.58
C GLN A 116 -16.26 10.19 -13.91
#